data_AF-A0A2J7Q7L1-F1
#
_entry.id   AF-A0A2J7Q7L1-F1
#
_cell.length_a   1.000
_cell.length_b   1.000
_cell.length_c   1.000
_cell.angle_alpha   90.00
_cell.angle_beta   90.00
_cell.angle_gamma   90.00
#
_symmetry.space_group_name_H-M   'P 1'
#
loop_
_entity.id
_entity.type
_entity.pdbx_description
1 polymer ?
#
loop_
_entity_poly.entity_id
_entity_poly.type
_entity_poly.pdbx_seq_one_letter_code
_entity_poly.pdbx_strand_id
1 'polypeptide(L)'
;MFCFSACDLKPLHEKCQTDGLRVEGAHNWTPTMYIRLVQDVGLECEVAQHLAQSYGDRAFNVAKLASLTGKRWPIIGKKIHPEFPYIDAEIRYAVKEYACTAIDVIARRLRLAFLNVQAAQEALPAIVDILAEELKWSNDAKKKHFEDAKAFLQHEMGQLVNRTSRDKLPINLSKDEIQSYIKRFQIIDKDHKGYVSITDIRRSLQHTGEEVSGEELHEILREIDTNMNGQVELDEYLQMMSAIKSGHVAYSRFARMAEMEEEHHERELLKKQISVERSGGGL
;
A
#
# COMPACT_ATOMS: atom_id res chain seq x y z
N MET A 1 31.31 -1.43 30.14
CA MET A 1 32.38 -1.27 31.16
C MET A 1 33.08 0.10 31.09
N PHE A 2 33.03 0.83 29.96
CA PHE A 2 33.74 2.12 29.79
C PHE A 2 33.11 3.35 30.48
N CYS A 3 31.80 3.37 30.75
CA CYS A 3 31.14 4.57 31.30
C CYS A 3 31.36 4.77 32.81
N PHE A 4 31.57 3.69 33.57
CA PHE A 4 31.76 3.74 35.02
C PHE A 4 33.08 4.39 35.45
N SER A 5 34.13 4.22 34.66
CA SER A 5 35.47 4.73 34.98
C SER A 5 35.64 6.23 34.70
N ALA A 6 34.74 6.84 33.92
CA ALA A 6 34.83 8.25 33.54
C ALA A 6 34.13 9.21 34.52
N CYS A 7 33.24 8.69 35.37
CA CYS A 7 32.36 9.52 36.22
C CYS A 7 32.27 9.07 37.69
N ASP A 8 33.18 8.18 38.17
CA ASP A 8 33.20 7.66 39.55
C ASP A 8 31.83 7.14 40.07
N LEU A 9 31.02 6.58 39.17
CA LEU A 9 29.69 6.08 39.51
C LEU A 9 29.81 4.70 40.18
N LYS A 10 29.42 4.61 41.46
CA LYS A 10 29.35 3.34 42.20
C LYS A 10 27.99 2.66 41.94
N PRO A 11 27.95 1.46 41.35
CA PRO A 11 26.69 0.77 41.11
C PRO A 11 26.04 0.37 42.45
N LEU A 12 24.73 0.59 42.57
CA LEU A 12 23.95 0.21 43.76
C LEU A 12 23.88 -1.31 43.96
N HIS A 13 24.00 -2.09 42.88
CA HIS A 13 23.94 -3.54 42.88
C HIS A 13 25.12 -4.13 42.09
N GLU A 14 25.75 -5.17 42.63
CA GLU A 14 26.89 -5.87 41.99
C GLU A 14 26.47 -6.70 40.76
N LYS A 15 25.23 -7.19 40.73
CA LYS A 15 24.69 -8.03 39.65
C LYS A 15 23.61 -7.31 38.87
N CYS A 16 23.58 -7.56 37.56
CA CYS A 16 22.54 -7.07 36.67
C CYS A 16 21.16 -7.56 37.13
N GLN A 17 20.23 -6.63 37.37
CA GLN A 17 18.86 -6.94 37.80
C GLN A 17 17.91 -7.18 36.62
N THR A 18 18.36 -6.94 35.39
CA THR A 18 17.51 -7.06 34.18
C THR A 18 17.47 -8.47 33.60
N ASP A 19 18.34 -9.36 34.07
CA ASP A 19 18.39 -10.75 33.61
C ASP A 19 17.21 -11.53 34.23
N GLY A 20 16.12 -11.64 33.46
CA GLY A 20 14.84 -12.25 33.88
C GLY A 20 13.65 -11.30 33.89
N LEU A 21 13.86 -9.99 33.76
CA LEU A 21 12.77 -9.02 33.58
C LEU A 21 12.20 -9.14 32.17
N ARG A 22 10.95 -9.63 32.08
CA ARG A 22 10.24 -9.69 30.81
C ARG A 22 9.75 -8.30 30.41
N VAL A 23 9.91 -7.99 29.13
CA VAL A 23 9.37 -6.76 28.54
C VAL A 23 7.85 -6.84 28.55
N GLU A 24 7.21 -5.67 28.58
CA GLU A 24 5.76 -5.57 28.45
C GLU A 24 5.30 -6.21 27.12
N GLY A 25 4.21 -6.97 27.13
CA GLY A 25 3.80 -7.78 25.98
C GLY A 25 4.16 -9.26 26.07
N ALA A 26 5.20 -9.62 26.86
CA ALA A 26 5.80 -10.96 26.81
C ALA A 26 5.31 -11.94 27.89
N HIS A 27 4.38 -11.57 28.79
CA HIS A 27 4.05 -12.41 29.94
C HIS A 27 3.14 -13.58 29.55
N ASN A 28 2.02 -13.29 28.89
CA ASN A 28 1.01 -14.28 28.50
C ASN A 28 0.99 -14.58 26.99
N TRP A 29 2.10 -14.30 26.30
CA TRP A 29 2.18 -14.54 24.87
C TRP A 29 2.24 -16.04 24.55
N THR A 30 1.45 -16.48 23.58
CA THR A 30 1.54 -17.83 23.00
C THR A 30 1.32 -17.77 21.48
N PRO A 31 1.95 -18.64 20.67
CA PRO A 31 1.77 -18.64 19.22
C PRO A 31 0.31 -18.83 18.78
N THR A 32 -0.51 -19.48 19.59
CA THR A 32 -1.93 -19.76 19.33
C THR A 32 -2.88 -18.70 19.88
N MET A 33 -2.38 -17.63 20.51
CA MET A 33 -3.24 -16.65 21.17
C MET A 33 -4.16 -15.88 20.20
N TYR A 34 -3.75 -15.75 18.93
CA TYR A 34 -4.58 -15.09 17.92
C TYR A 34 -5.92 -15.81 17.71
N ILE A 35 -5.99 -17.12 17.97
CA ILE A 35 -7.24 -17.90 17.89
C ILE A 35 -8.27 -17.34 18.88
N ARG A 36 -7.83 -16.98 20.09
CA ARG A 36 -8.71 -16.36 21.09
C ARG A 36 -9.12 -14.94 20.69
N LEU A 37 -8.23 -14.16 20.08
CA LEU A 37 -8.60 -12.85 19.54
C LEU A 37 -9.67 -12.95 18.44
N VAL A 38 -9.60 -13.98 17.60
CA VAL A 38 -10.62 -14.23 16.58
C VAL A 38 -11.94 -14.68 17.22
N GLN A 39 -11.90 -15.64 18.14
CA GLN A 39 -13.10 -16.26 18.72
C GLN A 39 -13.82 -15.35 19.73
N ASP A 40 -13.06 -14.75 20.66
CA ASP A 40 -13.63 -13.99 21.78
C ASP A 40 -13.95 -12.54 21.39
N VAL A 41 -13.12 -11.98 20.50
CA VAL A 41 -13.17 -10.55 20.16
C VAL A 41 -13.76 -10.30 18.76
N GLY A 42 -13.77 -11.31 17.88
CA GLY A 42 -14.38 -11.20 16.56
C GLY A 42 -13.55 -10.42 15.54
N LEU A 43 -12.22 -10.46 15.68
CA LEU A 43 -11.28 -9.87 14.73
C LEU A 43 -11.06 -10.77 13.51
N GLU A 44 -10.65 -10.15 12.40
CA GLU A 44 -10.18 -10.87 11.22
C GLU A 44 -8.88 -11.64 11.54
N CYS A 45 -8.68 -12.81 10.91
CA CYS A 45 -7.57 -13.71 11.21
C CYS A 45 -6.20 -13.04 11.02
N GLU A 46 -5.99 -12.36 9.90
CA GLU A 46 -4.73 -11.66 9.59
C GLU A 46 -4.43 -10.55 10.61
N VAL A 47 -5.44 -9.76 10.98
CA VAL A 47 -5.32 -8.69 11.98
C VAL A 47 -5.02 -9.27 13.36
N ALA A 48 -5.69 -10.36 13.75
CA ALA A 48 -5.46 -11.02 15.02
C ALA A 48 -4.04 -11.59 15.12
N GLN A 49 -3.52 -12.18 14.03
CA GLN A 49 -2.13 -12.66 13.95
C GLN A 49 -1.14 -11.50 14.07
N HIS A 50 -1.38 -10.41 13.34
CA HIS A 50 -0.55 -9.20 13.41
C HIS A 50 -0.49 -8.65 14.84
N LEU A 51 -1.63 -8.44 15.47
CA LEU A 51 -1.71 -7.92 16.84
C LEU A 51 -1.00 -8.82 17.85
N ALA A 52 -1.18 -10.14 17.73
CA ALA A 52 -0.52 -11.11 18.60
C ALA A 52 1.01 -11.11 18.45
N GLN A 53 1.52 -10.86 17.25
CA GLN A 53 2.96 -10.76 16.99
C GLN A 53 3.55 -9.42 17.45
N SER A 54 2.82 -8.32 17.23
CA SER A 54 3.29 -6.96 17.53
C SER A 54 3.17 -6.58 19.02
N TYR A 55 2.02 -6.87 19.63
CA TYR A 55 1.68 -6.41 20.99
C TYR A 55 1.72 -7.52 22.04
N GLY A 56 1.84 -8.77 21.61
CA GLY A 56 1.84 -9.92 22.49
C GLY A 56 0.58 -9.99 23.36
N ASP A 57 0.75 -10.18 24.67
CA ASP A 57 -0.37 -10.24 25.63
C ASP A 57 -1.25 -8.98 25.66
N ARG A 58 -0.71 -7.82 25.24
CA ARG A 58 -1.44 -6.54 25.15
C ARG A 58 -2.40 -6.49 23.99
N ALA A 59 -2.33 -7.42 23.04
CA ALA A 59 -3.24 -7.46 21.90
C ALA A 59 -4.72 -7.44 22.31
N PHE A 60 -5.08 -8.07 23.44
CA PHE A 60 -6.45 -8.01 23.98
C PHE A 60 -6.86 -6.60 24.44
N ASN A 61 -5.92 -5.83 24.98
CA ASN A 61 -6.17 -4.44 25.39
C ASN A 61 -6.27 -3.52 24.18
N VAL A 62 -5.47 -3.74 23.14
CA VAL A 62 -5.58 -3.05 21.86
C VAL A 62 -6.97 -3.34 21.26
N ALA A 63 -7.35 -4.61 21.18
CA ALA A 63 -8.60 -5.02 20.55
C ALA A 63 -9.85 -4.43 21.24
N LYS A 64 -9.81 -4.20 22.57
CA LYS A 64 -10.88 -3.50 23.30
C LYS A 64 -11.11 -2.05 22.86
N LEU A 65 -10.13 -1.41 22.23
CA LEU A 65 -10.23 -0.02 21.73
C LEU A 65 -10.75 0.05 20.29
N ALA A 66 -10.92 -1.10 19.63
CA ALA A 66 -11.34 -1.17 18.24
C ALA A 66 -12.81 -0.75 18.09
N SER A 67 -13.08 0.05 17.06
CA SER A 67 -14.46 0.41 16.73
C SER A 67 -15.17 -0.76 16.05
N LEU A 68 -16.50 -0.77 16.17
CA LEU A 68 -17.37 -1.71 15.46
C LEU A 68 -17.32 -1.44 13.96
N THR A 69 -17.20 -2.49 13.15
CA THR A 69 -17.14 -2.37 11.67
C THR A 69 -18.51 -2.21 11.02
N GLY A 70 -19.58 -2.61 11.73
CA GLY A 70 -20.95 -2.67 11.20
C GLY A 70 -21.20 -3.86 10.26
N LYS A 71 -20.23 -4.76 10.08
CA LYS A 71 -20.37 -5.99 9.28
C LYS A 71 -20.72 -7.18 10.19
N ARG A 72 -21.27 -8.26 9.60
CA ARG A 72 -21.47 -9.54 10.31
C ARG A 72 -20.14 -10.15 10.75
N TRP A 73 -19.12 -10.00 9.91
CA TRP A 73 -17.76 -10.42 10.16
C TRP A 73 -16.79 -9.56 9.32
N PRO A 74 -15.62 -9.15 9.85
CA PRO A 74 -15.23 -9.13 11.27
C PRO A 74 -16.14 -8.18 12.08
N ILE A 75 -16.31 -8.43 13.38
CA ILE A 75 -17.22 -7.66 14.27
C ILE A 75 -16.60 -6.30 14.62
N ILE A 76 -15.32 -6.30 14.94
CA ILE A 76 -14.54 -5.10 15.30
C ILE A 76 -13.24 -5.04 14.50
N GLY A 77 -12.54 -3.92 14.58
CA GLY A 77 -11.23 -3.75 13.94
C GLY A 77 -11.38 -3.24 12.52
N LYS A 78 -11.74 -1.95 12.40
CA LYS A 78 -11.82 -1.31 11.10
C LYS A 78 -10.39 -1.12 10.58
N LYS A 79 -10.05 -1.84 9.50
CA LYS A 79 -8.77 -1.65 8.81
C LYS A 79 -8.64 -0.21 8.33
N ILE A 80 -7.46 0.37 8.51
CA ILE A 80 -7.12 1.72 8.04
C ILE A 80 -6.85 1.71 6.53
N HIS A 81 -6.17 0.67 6.05
CA HIS A 81 -5.95 0.40 4.63
C HIS A 81 -6.42 -1.03 4.31
N PRO A 82 -7.09 -1.28 3.17
CA PRO A 82 -7.63 -2.61 2.85
C PRO A 82 -6.57 -3.72 2.81
N GLU A 83 -5.37 -3.40 2.32
CA GLU A 83 -4.29 -4.37 2.07
C GLU A 83 -3.44 -4.69 3.29
N PHE A 84 -3.45 -3.84 4.33
CA PHE A 84 -2.58 -4.01 5.49
C PHE A 84 -3.39 -4.36 6.75
N PRO A 85 -2.85 -5.18 7.67
CA PRO A 85 -3.57 -5.65 8.85
C PRO A 85 -3.61 -4.60 10.00
N TYR A 86 -3.52 -3.31 9.67
CA TYR A 86 -3.54 -2.22 10.65
C TYR A 86 -4.95 -1.71 10.91
N ILE A 87 -5.30 -1.54 12.17
CA ILE A 87 -6.65 -1.12 12.59
C ILE A 87 -6.65 0.19 13.37
N ASP A 88 -7.82 0.84 13.42
CA ASP A 88 -8.08 2.04 14.20
C ASP A 88 -7.67 1.92 15.68
N ALA A 89 -7.84 0.73 16.25
CA ALA A 89 -7.47 0.43 17.63
C ALA A 89 -5.97 0.62 17.92
N GLU A 90 -5.09 0.31 16.96
CA GLU A 90 -3.65 0.44 17.14
C GLU A 90 -3.23 1.90 17.21
N ILE A 91 -3.90 2.78 16.47
CA ILE A 91 -3.64 4.23 16.51
C ILE A 91 -4.07 4.79 17.87
N ARG A 92 -5.26 4.40 18.36
CA ARG A 92 -5.72 4.78 19.70
C ARG A 92 -4.80 4.24 20.79
N TYR A 93 -4.31 3.02 20.62
CA TYR A 93 -3.35 2.43 21.54
C TYR A 93 -1.98 3.13 21.48
N ALA A 94 -1.52 3.54 20.30
CA ALA A 94 -0.29 4.28 20.12
C ALA A 94 -0.28 5.61 20.89
N VAL A 95 -1.42 6.31 20.98
CA VAL A 95 -1.56 7.52 21.82
C VAL A 95 -1.32 7.21 23.30
N LYS A 96 -1.81 6.06 23.79
CA LYS A 96 -1.50 5.59 25.15
C LYS A 96 -0.03 5.25 25.34
N GLU A 97 0.66 4.88 24.27
CA GLU A 97 2.11 4.69 24.22
C GLU A 97 2.88 5.99 23.86
N TYR A 98 2.30 7.15 24.18
CA TYR A 98 2.89 8.47 24.02
C TYR A 98 3.25 8.86 22.57
N ALA A 99 2.52 8.32 21.57
CA ALA A 99 2.58 8.86 20.22
C ALA A 99 1.87 10.22 20.18
N CYS A 100 2.64 11.28 19.90
CA CYS A 100 2.15 12.66 19.90
C CYS A 100 2.03 13.24 18.50
N THR A 101 2.56 12.58 17.47
CA THR A 101 2.52 13.06 16.08
C THR A 101 2.08 11.96 15.13
N ALA A 102 1.55 12.36 13.97
CA ALA A 102 1.19 11.43 12.90
C ALA A 102 2.42 10.64 12.41
N ILE A 103 3.60 11.26 12.42
CA ILE A 103 4.88 10.63 12.04
C ILE A 103 5.21 9.48 13.00
N ASP A 104 5.03 9.65 14.31
CA ASP A 104 5.28 8.58 15.30
C ASP A 104 4.46 7.33 15.01
N VAL A 105 3.20 7.52 14.59
CA VAL A 105 2.28 6.43 14.27
C VAL A 105 2.67 5.74 12.96
N ILE A 106 2.79 6.48 11.86
CA ILE A 106 3.04 5.91 10.53
C ILE A 106 4.44 5.30 10.41
N ALA A 107 5.44 5.89 11.05
CA ALA A 107 6.83 5.48 10.93
C ALA A 107 7.26 4.47 12.00
N ARG A 108 6.90 4.67 13.28
CA ARG A 108 7.43 3.84 14.38
C ARG A 108 6.47 2.77 14.87
N ARG A 109 5.18 3.07 14.97
CA ARG A 109 4.17 2.16 15.54
C ARG A 109 3.65 1.18 14.49
N LEU A 110 3.08 1.70 13.39
CA LEU A 110 2.58 0.88 12.29
C LEU A 110 3.72 0.46 11.34
N ARG A 111 4.68 1.37 11.11
CA ARG A 111 5.75 1.23 10.09
C ARG A 111 5.24 1.15 8.65
N LEU A 112 3.99 1.55 8.41
CA LEU A 112 3.38 1.58 7.08
C LEU A 112 4.19 2.46 6.11
N ALA A 113 4.77 3.56 6.60
CA ALA A 113 5.61 4.45 5.80
C ALA A 113 6.86 3.77 5.20
N PHE A 114 7.37 2.70 5.82
CA PHE A 114 8.52 1.94 5.31
C PHE A 114 8.11 0.78 4.41
N LEU A 115 6.89 0.25 4.61
CA LEU A 115 6.37 -0.86 3.82
C LEU A 115 5.84 -0.37 2.47
N ASN A 116 4.99 0.65 2.48
CA ASN A 116 4.42 1.24 1.28
C ASN A 116 4.05 2.71 1.55
N VAL A 117 4.78 3.62 0.90
CA VAL A 117 4.62 5.08 1.08
C VAL A 117 3.26 5.56 0.56
N GLN A 118 2.76 4.96 -0.52
CA GLN A 118 1.47 5.32 -1.11
C GLN A 118 0.31 4.91 -0.21
N ALA A 119 0.33 3.67 0.28
CA ALA A 119 -0.65 3.19 1.26
C ALA A 119 -0.62 4.02 2.55
N ALA A 120 0.57 4.47 2.99
CA ALA A 120 0.71 5.40 4.11
C ALA A 120 0.07 6.76 3.83
N GLN A 121 0.21 7.29 2.61
CA GLN A 121 -0.40 8.54 2.20
C GLN A 121 -1.94 8.45 2.13
N GLU A 122 -2.48 7.34 1.63
CA GLU A 122 -3.93 7.10 1.58
C GLU A 122 -4.53 6.89 2.97
N ALA A 123 -3.80 6.24 3.87
CA ALA A 123 -4.18 6.05 5.26
C ALA A 123 -4.07 7.34 6.10
N LEU A 124 -3.22 8.30 5.70
CA LEU A 124 -2.85 9.48 6.50
C LEU A 124 -4.05 10.32 6.98
N PRO A 125 -5.06 10.65 6.14
CA PRO A 125 -6.23 11.40 6.62
C PRO A 125 -6.96 10.69 7.76
N ALA A 126 -7.19 9.38 7.63
CA ALA A 126 -7.87 8.59 8.66
C ALA A 126 -7.05 8.52 9.96
N ILE A 127 -5.73 8.41 9.86
CA ILE A 127 -4.84 8.40 11.03
C ILE A 127 -4.87 9.74 11.76
N VAL A 128 -4.78 10.84 11.02
CA VAL A 128 -4.80 12.20 11.58
C VAL A 128 -6.16 12.51 12.21
N ASP A 129 -7.26 12.02 11.64
CA ASP A 129 -8.60 12.15 12.21
C ASP A 129 -8.72 11.47 13.57
N ILE A 130 -8.25 10.22 13.68
CA ILE A 130 -8.26 9.46 14.95
C ILE A 130 -7.35 10.12 15.99
N LEU A 131 -6.15 10.56 15.59
CA LEU A 131 -5.24 11.27 16.49
C LEU A 131 -5.82 12.60 16.99
N ALA A 132 -6.48 13.35 16.11
CA ALA A 132 -7.12 14.60 16.48
C ALA A 132 -8.27 14.40 17.49
N GLU A 133 -9.01 13.28 17.38
CA GLU A 133 -10.04 12.88 18.35
C GLU A 133 -9.43 12.57 19.72
N GLU A 134 -8.40 11.73 19.77
CA GLU A 134 -7.78 11.27 21.03
C GLU A 134 -6.99 12.38 21.74
N LEU A 135 -6.24 13.19 21.00
CA LEU A 135 -5.39 14.28 21.53
C LEU A 135 -6.11 15.63 21.58
N LYS A 136 -7.37 15.71 21.13
CA LYS A 136 -8.20 16.92 21.09
C LYS A 136 -7.53 18.08 20.35
N TRP A 137 -7.03 17.82 19.15
CA TRP A 137 -6.38 18.84 18.33
C TRP A 137 -7.37 19.85 17.76
N SER A 138 -6.91 21.10 17.59
CA SER A 138 -7.63 22.09 16.79
C SER A 138 -7.51 21.78 15.30
N ASN A 139 -8.41 22.34 14.48
CA ASN A 139 -8.37 22.18 13.02
C ASN A 139 -7.03 22.67 12.41
N ASP A 140 -6.42 23.69 13.01
CA ASP A 140 -5.13 24.22 12.56
C ASP A 140 -3.98 23.27 12.91
N ALA A 141 -3.98 22.72 14.12
CA ALA A 141 -2.99 21.72 14.53
C ALA A 141 -3.10 20.45 13.68
N LYS A 142 -4.33 20.02 13.39
CA LYS A 142 -4.61 18.87 12.51
C LYS A 142 -4.02 19.06 11.11
N LYS A 143 -4.24 20.23 10.49
CA LYS A 143 -3.65 20.57 9.18
C LYS A 143 -2.13 20.60 9.23
N LYS A 144 -1.56 21.18 10.28
CA LYS A 144 -0.10 21.22 10.48
C LYS A 144 0.49 19.82 10.54
N HIS A 145 -0.04 18.95 11.40
CA HIS A 145 0.44 17.57 11.51
C HIS A 145 0.25 16.76 10.23
N PHE A 146 -0.80 17.05 9.46
CA PHE A 146 -1.03 16.44 8.16
C PHE A 146 0.05 16.85 7.14
N GLU A 147 0.33 18.15 7.01
CA GLU A 147 1.36 18.65 6.09
C GLU A 147 2.76 18.19 6.51
N ASP A 148 3.08 18.20 7.81
CA ASP A 148 4.36 17.72 8.34
C ASP A 148 4.56 16.23 8.00
N ALA A 149 3.53 15.39 8.18
CA ALA A 149 3.59 13.97 7.84
C ALA A 149 3.68 13.73 6.33
N LYS A 150 3.01 14.54 5.52
CA LYS A 150 3.09 14.48 4.06
C LYS A 150 4.49 14.85 3.57
N ALA A 151 5.09 15.90 4.12
CA ALA A 151 6.46 16.29 3.82
C ALA A 151 7.46 15.19 4.20
N PHE A 152 7.28 14.54 5.36
CA PHE A 152 8.06 13.39 5.78
C PHE A 152 8.00 12.23 4.77
N LEU A 153 6.80 11.85 4.32
CA LEU A 153 6.63 10.79 3.31
C LEU A 153 7.29 11.16 1.98
N GLN A 154 7.18 12.42 1.57
CA GLN A 154 7.71 12.89 0.29
C GLN A 154 9.23 12.94 0.24
N HIS A 155 9.85 13.49 1.29
CA HIS A 155 11.28 13.79 1.31
C HIS A 155 12.11 12.69 1.97
N GLU A 156 11.68 12.18 3.13
CA GLU A 156 12.47 11.25 3.94
C GLU A 156 12.24 9.80 3.51
N MET A 157 11.01 9.45 3.11
CA MET A 157 10.63 8.09 2.75
C MET A 157 10.76 7.76 1.26
N GLY A 158 11.42 8.64 0.49
CA GLY A 158 11.85 8.32 -0.87
C GLY A 158 10.78 8.44 -1.96
N GLN A 159 9.57 8.92 -1.66
CA GLN A 159 8.51 9.09 -2.67
C GLN A 159 8.98 9.92 -3.87
N LEU A 160 9.71 11.02 -3.60
CA LEU A 160 10.28 11.88 -4.64
C LEU A 160 11.62 11.39 -5.20
N VAL A 161 12.35 10.55 -4.45
CA VAL A 161 13.67 10.02 -4.84
C VAL A 161 13.53 8.94 -5.92
N ASN A 162 12.44 8.16 -5.84
CA ASN A 162 12.05 7.24 -6.91
C ASN A 162 11.72 8.00 -8.21
N ARG A 163 11.03 9.16 -8.12
CA ARG A 163 10.78 10.04 -9.29
C ARG A 163 12.04 10.66 -9.89
N THR A 164 12.95 11.17 -9.07
CA THR A 164 14.19 11.81 -9.59
C THR A 164 15.17 10.81 -10.20
N SER A 165 15.11 9.54 -9.76
CA SER A 165 15.86 8.44 -10.40
C SER A 165 15.20 8.01 -11.71
N ARG A 166 13.87 8.10 -11.81
CA ARG A 166 13.08 7.83 -13.02
C ARG A 166 13.29 8.86 -14.14
N ASP A 167 13.38 10.15 -13.81
CA ASP A 167 13.66 11.21 -14.77
C ASP A 167 15.06 11.09 -15.43
N LYS A 168 15.95 10.24 -14.87
CA LYS A 168 17.28 9.99 -15.42
C LYS A 168 17.33 8.88 -16.48
N LEU A 169 16.26 8.12 -16.70
CA LEU A 169 16.19 7.20 -17.85
C LEU A 169 15.75 8.03 -19.06
N PRO A 170 16.65 8.33 -20.03
CA PRO A 170 16.25 9.06 -21.21
C PRO A 170 15.24 8.23 -21.99
N ILE A 171 13.98 8.67 -21.98
CA ILE A 171 12.92 8.11 -22.83
C ILE A 171 13.30 8.48 -24.26
N ASN A 172 13.87 7.52 -24.99
CA ASN A 172 14.31 7.73 -26.38
C ASN A 172 13.16 7.35 -27.34
N LEU A 173 12.02 7.99 -27.13
CA LEU A 173 10.79 7.79 -27.90
C LEU A 173 10.45 9.07 -28.67
N SER A 174 9.95 8.92 -29.89
CA SER A 174 9.44 10.06 -30.67
C SER A 174 8.13 10.57 -30.05
N LYS A 175 7.77 11.82 -30.34
CA LYS A 175 6.50 12.40 -29.83
C LYS A 175 5.28 11.57 -30.24
N ASP A 176 5.32 10.98 -31.44
CA ASP A 176 4.22 10.16 -31.97
C ASP A 176 4.13 8.82 -31.24
N GLU A 177 5.27 8.21 -30.90
CA GLU A 177 5.31 6.97 -30.11
C GLU A 177 4.82 7.20 -28.68
N ILE A 178 5.24 8.29 -28.05
CA ILE A 178 4.75 8.67 -26.71
C ILE A 178 3.22 8.81 -26.73
N GLN A 179 2.67 9.48 -27.75
CA GLN A 179 1.21 9.61 -27.89
C GLN A 179 0.52 8.26 -28.09
N SER A 180 1.11 7.36 -28.88
CA SER A 180 0.59 6.00 -29.08
C SER A 180 0.54 5.23 -27.75
N TYR A 181 1.64 5.22 -27.00
CA TYR A 181 1.69 4.56 -25.70
C TYR A 181 0.72 5.18 -24.68
N ILE A 182 0.58 6.50 -24.65
CA ILE A 182 -0.43 7.16 -23.78
C ILE A 182 -1.84 6.67 -24.13
N LYS A 183 -2.18 6.55 -25.42
CA LYS A 183 -3.49 6.02 -25.83
C LYS A 183 -3.68 4.58 -25.36
N ARG A 184 -2.69 3.71 -25.52
CA ARG A 184 -2.73 2.32 -25.03
C ARG A 184 -2.96 2.25 -23.52
N PHE A 185 -2.25 3.09 -22.77
CA PHE A 185 -2.41 3.18 -21.32
C PHE A 185 -3.84 3.59 -20.92
N GLN A 186 -4.43 4.57 -21.62
CA GLN A 186 -5.80 5.02 -21.39
C GLN A 186 -6.87 3.96 -21.74
N ILE A 187 -6.57 3.04 -22.66
CA ILE A 187 -7.47 1.93 -23.00
C ILE A 187 -7.54 0.93 -21.84
N ILE A 188 -6.40 0.67 -21.19
CA ILE A 188 -6.29 -0.24 -20.03
C ILE A 188 -6.91 0.43 -18.78
N ASP A 189 -6.60 1.71 -18.53
CA ASP A 189 -7.16 2.51 -17.44
C ASP A 189 -8.57 3.06 -17.77
N LYS A 190 -9.55 2.15 -17.82
CA LYS A 190 -10.97 2.47 -18.11
C LYS A 190 -11.59 3.45 -17.12
N ASP A 191 -11.07 3.51 -15.89
CA ASP A 191 -11.59 4.37 -14.83
C ASP A 191 -10.89 5.74 -14.79
N HIS A 192 -9.92 5.99 -15.68
CA HIS A 192 -9.12 7.23 -15.76
C HIS A 192 -8.48 7.64 -14.42
N LYS A 193 -7.96 6.66 -13.69
CA LYS A 193 -7.30 6.84 -12.39
C LYS A 193 -5.90 7.44 -12.53
N GLY A 194 -5.28 7.33 -13.70
CA GLY A 194 -3.90 7.73 -13.97
C GLY A 194 -2.87 6.65 -13.60
N TYR A 195 -3.33 5.47 -13.18
CA TYR A 195 -2.55 4.29 -12.84
C TYR A 195 -3.34 3.02 -13.20
N VAL A 196 -2.64 1.94 -13.49
CA VAL A 196 -3.23 0.62 -13.81
C VAL A 196 -3.03 -0.31 -12.62
N SER A 197 -4.11 -0.79 -12.02
CA SER A 197 -4.06 -1.73 -10.88
C SER A 197 -4.05 -3.19 -11.33
N ILE A 198 -3.71 -4.13 -10.43
CA ILE A 198 -3.86 -5.59 -10.65
C ILE A 198 -5.27 -5.95 -11.14
N THR A 199 -6.30 -5.26 -10.64
CA THR A 199 -7.69 -5.52 -11.04
C THR A 199 -7.98 -5.08 -12.47
N ASP A 200 -7.34 -4.02 -12.94
CA ASP A 200 -7.44 -3.53 -14.31
C ASP A 200 -6.72 -4.49 -15.27
N ILE A 201 -5.52 -4.95 -14.87
CA ILE A 201 -4.76 -5.97 -15.61
C ILE A 201 -5.56 -7.26 -15.76
N ARG A 202 -6.15 -7.75 -14.67
CA ARG A 202 -7.01 -8.93 -14.67
C ARG A 202 -8.21 -8.77 -15.60
N ARG A 203 -8.88 -7.61 -15.55
CA ARG A 203 -10.05 -7.32 -16.39
C ARG A 203 -9.67 -7.30 -17.87
N SER A 204 -8.54 -6.69 -18.19
CA SER A 204 -8.00 -6.59 -19.54
C SER A 204 -7.63 -7.97 -20.11
N LEU A 205 -6.91 -8.80 -19.35
CA LEU A 205 -6.55 -10.18 -19.77
C LEU A 205 -7.78 -11.09 -19.96
N GLN A 206 -8.80 -10.94 -19.11
CA GLN A 206 -10.06 -11.67 -19.26
C GLN A 206 -10.83 -11.31 -20.54
N HIS A 207 -10.72 -10.06 -21.02
CA HIS A 207 -11.33 -9.67 -22.30
C HIS A 207 -10.63 -10.32 -23.50
N THR A 208 -9.33 -10.58 -23.38
CA THR A 208 -8.51 -11.22 -24.41
C THR A 208 -8.67 -12.74 -24.45
N GLY A 209 -9.38 -13.33 -23.47
CA GLY A 209 -9.68 -14.76 -23.41
C GLY A 209 -8.58 -15.62 -22.77
N GLU A 210 -7.59 -15.01 -22.12
CA GLU A 210 -6.58 -15.72 -21.32
C GLU A 210 -7.01 -15.74 -19.84
N GLU A 211 -7.18 -16.93 -19.26
CA GLU A 211 -7.30 -17.09 -17.81
C GLU A 211 -5.91 -17.10 -17.20
N VAL A 212 -5.59 -16.04 -16.46
CA VAL A 212 -4.29 -15.86 -15.79
C VAL A 212 -4.49 -15.99 -14.29
N SER A 213 -3.62 -16.76 -13.64
CA SER A 213 -3.66 -16.96 -12.18
C SER A 213 -3.27 -15.70 -11.41
N GLY A 214 -3.67 -15.62 -10.14
CA GLY A 214 -3.33 -14.48 -9.28
C GLY A 214 -1.82 -14.28 -9.09
N GLU A 215 -1.05 -15.36 -9.14
CA GLU A 215 0.41 -15.34 -9.02
C GLU A 215 1.08 -14.78 -10.29
N GLU A 216 0.61 -15.20 -11.46
CA GLU A 216 1.09 -14.69 -12.75
C GLU A 216 0.74 -13.20 -12.93
N LEU A 217 -0.42 -12.75 -12.46
CA LEU A 217 -0.78 -11.32 -12.46
C LEU A 217 0.20 -10.49 -11.63
N HIS A 218 0.62 -11.01 -10.46
CA HIS A 218 1.64 -10.35 -9.65
C HIS A 218 3.01 -10.37 -10.32
N GLU A 219 3.36 -11.42 -11.06
CA GLU A 219 4.59 -11.43 -11.84
C GLU A 219 4.58 -10.37 -12.94
N ILE A 220 3.47 -10.27 -13.69
CA ILE A 220 3.30 -9.25 -14.74
C ILE A 220 3.43 -7.85 -14.15
N LEU A 221 2.81 -7.60 -12.99
CA LEU A 221 2.90 -6.32 -12.32
C LEU A 221 4.35 -6.04 -11.86
N ARG A 222 5.00 -7.01 -11.22
CA ARG A 222 6.40 -6.88 -10.73
C ARG A 222 7.42 -6.58 -11.84
N GLU A 223 7.13 -6.94 -13.10
CA GLU A 223 8.01 -6.63 -14.22
C GLU A 223 8.10 -5.12 -14.51
N ILE A 224 7.10 -4.33 -14.08
CA ILE A 224 6.96 -2.91 -14.44
C ILE A 224 6.91 -2.00 -13.23
N ASP A 225 6.25 -2.48 -12.18
CA ASP A 225 6.09 -1.79 -10.90
C ASP A 225 7.45 -1.72 -10.19
N THR A 226 8.27 -0.76 -10.61
CA THR A 226 9.61 -0.56 -10.05
C THR A 226 9.57 0.13 -8.69
N ASN A 227 8.44 0.75 -8.30
CA ASN A 227 8.27 1.38 -7.00
C ASN A 227 7.54 0.47 -5.98
N MET A 228 7.16 -0.75 -6.38
CA MET A 228 6.45 -1.76 -5.60
C MET A 228 5.19 -1.20 -4.92
N ASN A 229 4.49 -0.28 -5.59
CA ASN A 229 3.28 0.33 -5.05
C ASN A 229 2.01 -0.49 -5.38
N GLY A 230 2.12 -1.61 -6.10
CA GLY A 230 1.00 -2.46 -6.49
C GLY A 230 0.23 -1.96 -7.72
N GLN A 231 0.71 -0.90 -8.37
CA GLN A 231 0.08 -0.18 -9.46
C GLN A 231 1.12 0.16 -10.53
N VAL A 232 0.68 0.38 -11.77
CA VAL A 232 1.55 0.83 -12.86
C VAL A 232 1.20 2.25 -13.25
N GLU A 233 2.10 3.20 -12.98
CA GLU A 233 1.95 4.60 -13.39
C GLU A 233 2.38 4.81 -14.87
N LEU A 234 1.95 5.90 -15.49
CA LEU A 234 2.22 6.19 -16.90
C LEU A 234 3.73 6.33 -17.21
N ASP A 235 4.49 6.90 -16.29
CA ASP A 235 5.94 7.08 -16.39
C ASP A 235 6.68 5.73 -16.41
N GLU A 236 6.28 4.78 -15.55
CA GLU A 236 6.84 3.43 -15.49
C GLU A 236 6.52 2.65 -16.76
N TYR A 237 5.29 2.80 -17.25
CA TYR A 237 4.86 2.21 -18.51
C TYR A 237 5.70 2.73 -19.70
N LEU A 238 5.91 4.05 -19.79
CA LEU A 238 6.76 4.65 -20.84
C LEU A 238 8.23 4.23 -20.72
N GLN A 239 8.75 4.08 -19.50
CA GLN A 239 10.10 3.59 -19.25
C GLN A 239 10.26 2.14 -19.73
N MET A 240 9.30 1.28 -19.41
CA MET A 240 9.29 -0.10 -19.90
C MET A 240 9.28 -0.12 -21.44
N MET A 241 8.39 0.64 -22.08
CA MET A 241 8.30 0.69 -23.55
C MET A 241 9.59 1.23 -24.20
N SER A 242 10.22 2.22 -23.57
CA SER A 242 11.54 2.72 -23.99
C SER A 242 12.64 1.67 -23.83
N ALA A 243 12.63 0.89 -22.74
CA ALA A 243 13.59 -0.18 -22.47
C ALA A 243 13.45 -1.35 -23.47
N ILE A 244 12.21 -1.69 -23.86
CA ILE A 244 11.93 -2.69 -24.90
C ILE A 244 12.44 -2.20 -26.25
N LYS A 245 12.09 -0.96 -26.64
CA LYS A 245 12.52 -0.40 -27.94
C LYS A 245 14.04 -0.28 -28.05
N SER A 246 14.72 0.08 -26.97
CA SER A 246 16.17 0.18 -26.94
C SER A 246 16.88 -1.17 -26.81
N GLY A 247 16.15 -2.29 -26.73
CA GLY A 247 16.69 -3.65 -26.67
C GLY A 247 17.32 -4.02 -25.32
N HIS A 248 17.10 -3.23 -24.27
CA HIS A 248 17.59 -3.54 -22.92
C HIS A 248 16.74 -4.63 -22.23
N VAL A 249 15.49 -4.80 -22.68
CA VAL A 249 14.56 -5.82 -22.17
C VAL A 249 14.07 -6.64 -23.36
N ALA A 250 14.21 -7.96 -23.28
CA ALA A 250 13.94 -8.86 -24.42
C ALA A 250 12.44 -9.15 -24.61
N TYR A 251 11.61 -9.06 -23.56
CA TYR A 251 10.18 -9.35 -23.63
C TYR A 251 9.52 -8.98 -22.29
N SER A 252 8.40 -8.25 -22.29
CA SER A 252 7.54 -8.10 -21.10
C SER A 252 6.14 -8.61 -21.41
N ARG A 253 5.57 -9.40 -20.49
CA ARG A 253 4.22 -9.94 -20.63
C ARG A 253 3.16 -8.84 -20.68
N PHE A 254 3.40 -7.73 -20.00
CA PHE A 254 2.50 -6.59 -20.02
C PHE A 254 2.54 -5.83 -21.33
N ALA A 255 3.71 -5.69 -21.97
CA ALA A 255 3.80 -5.04 -23.27
C ALA A 255 2.95 -5.77 -24.33
N ARG A 256 3.02 -7.11 -24.34
CA ARG A 256 2.17 -7.96 -25.19
C ARG A 256 0.68 -7.74 -24.91
N MET A 257 0.30 -7.69 -23.65
CA MET A 257 -1.08 -7.44 -23.23
C MET A 257 -1.58 -6.07 -23.72
N ALA A 258 -0.77 -5.02 -23.57
CA ALA A 258 -1.12 -3.67 -24.01
C ALA A 258 -1.31 -3.57 -25.54
N GLU A 259 -0.49 -4.29 -26.31
CA GLU A 259 -0.64 -4.40 -27.77
C GLU A 259 -1.94 -5.14 -28.16
N MET A 260 -2.24 -6.25 -27.48
CA MET A 260 -3.46 -7.01 -27.73
C MET A 260 -4.74 -6.22 -27.44
N GLU A 261 -4.77 -5.43 -26.37
CA GLU A 261 -5.93 -4.58 -26.08
C GLU A 261 -6.12 -3.45 -27.09
N GLU A 262 -5.04 -2.89 -27.63
CA GLU A 262 -5.11 -1.89 -28.70
C GLU A 262 -5.76 -2.48 -29.96
N GLU A 263 -5.27 -3.64 -30.43
CA GLU A 263 -5.85 -4.32 -31.60
C GLU A 263 -7.33 -4.66 -31.39
N HIS A 264 -7.70 -5.12 -30.19
CA HIS A 264 -9.08 -5.42 -29.87
C HIS A 264 -9.95 -4.16 -29.88
N HIS A 265 -9.45 -3.06 -29.29
CA HIS A 265 -10.15 -1.77 -29.28
C HIS A 265 -10.36 -1.24 -30.70
N GLU A 266 -9.35 -1.31 -31.58
CA GLU A 266 -9.46 -0.93 -32.99
C GLU A 266 -10.49 -1.79 -33.75
N ARG A 267 -10.50 -3.11 -33.53
CA ARG A 267 -11.50 -4.01 -34.14
C ARG A 267 -12.92 -3.67 -33.70
N GLU A 268 -13.12 -3.32 -32.43
CA GLU A 268 -14.43 -2.92 -31.91
C GLU A 268 -14.89 -1.56 -32.46
N LEU A 269 -13.97 -0.60 -32.64
CA LEU A 269 -14.26 0.66 -33.32
C LEU A 269 -14.68 0.43 -34.77
N LEU A 270 -13.96 -0.42 -35.51
CA LEU A 270 -14.27 -0.80 -36.89
C LEU A 270 -15.64 -1.48 -37.00
N LYS A 271 -15.98 -2.40 -36.08
CA LYS A 271 -17.31 -3.03 -36.03
C LYS A 271 -18.43 -2.03 -35.76
N LYS A 272 -18.23 -1.06 -34.86
CA LYS A 272 -19.22 0.00 -34.61
C LYS A 272 -19.42 0.92 -35.81
N GLN A 273 -18.38 1.13 -36.61
CA GLN A 273 -18.44 1.96 -37.81
C GLN A 273 -19.17 1.26 -38.96
N ILE A 274 -19.12 -0.09 -39.01
CA ILE A 274 -19.92 -0.91 -39.93
C ILE A 274 -21.30 -1.14 -39.30
N SER A 275 -22.10 -0.07 -39.17
CA SER A 275 -23.53 -0.21 -38.92
C SER A 275 -24.18 -0.88 -40.14
N VAL A 276 -24.55 -2.16 -40.00
CA VAL A 276 -25.35 -2.87 -41.00
C VAL A 276 -26.80 -2.40 -40.87
N GLU A 277 -27.08 -1.17 -41.32
CA GLU A 277 -28.42 -0.88 -41.80
C GLU A 277 -28.60 -1.67 -43.09
N ARG A 278 -29.24 -2.83 -42.92
CA ARG A 278 -29.77 -3.61 -44.02
C ARG A 278 -30.60 -2.67 -44.88
N SER A 279 -30.08 -2.37 -46.06
CA SER A 279 -30.88 -1.97 -47.21
C SER A 279 -31.99 -3.00 -47.37
N GLY A 280 -33.16 -2.70 -46.83
CA GLY A 280 -34.43 -3.28 -47.25
C GLY A 280 -34.73 -2.74 -48.64
N GLY A 281 -33.95 -3.17 -49.64
CA GLY A 281 -34.29 -3.04 -51.04
C GLY A 281 -35.42 -4.01 -51.33
N GLY A 282 -36.58 -3.46 -51.69
CA GLY A 282 -37.83 -4.20 -51.79
C GLY A 282 -37.95 -5.14 -52.98
N LEU A 283 -39.00 -5.95 -52.90
CA LEU A 283 -40.12 -6.02 -53.84
C LEU A 283 -41.32 -6.60 -53.09
#